data_AF-F0GDH1-F1
#
_entry.id   AF-F0GDH1-F1
#
_cell.length_a   1.000
_cell.length_b   1.000
_cell.length_c   1.000
_cell.angle_alpha   90.00
_cell.angle_beta   90.00
_cell.angle_gamma   90.00
#
_symmetry.space_group_name_H-M   'P 1'
#
loop_
_entity.id
_entity.type
_entity.pdbx_description
1 polymer ?
#
loop_
_entity_poly.entity_id
_entity_poly.type
_entity_poly.pdbx_seq_one_letter_code
_entity_poly.pdbx_strand_id
1 'polypeptide(L)'
;MSVAFHGIESDMKSFSQNVLKPMPGKKTLGRLLLGGKATATRAYELAEWLKLRPFLGLGKPENITGSDWQDKVKNRTGIIYFFGYWRQEGDSADSLSGGHIDLWNKDTLTPSLVNFLRFRVGMSQFRSLRSYLTGSDDNWFSDLSNSKEILFWEVK
;
A
#
# COMPACT_ATOMS: atom_id res chain seq x y z
N MET A 1 -6.84 -5.38 -0.33
CA MET A 1 -5.90 -6.48 -0.63
C MET A 1 -6.23 -7.79 0.08
N SER A 2 -6.47 -7.85 1.40
CA SER A 2 -6.68 -9.14 2.10
C SER A 2 -7.72 -10.09 1.51
N VAL A 3 -8.81 -9.57 0.95
CA VAL A 3 -9.83 -10.38 0.25
C VAL A 3 -9.25 -11.12 -0.98
N ALA A 4 -8.28 -10.52 -1.68
CA ALA A 4 -7.59 -11.20 -2.78
C ALA A 4 -6.81 -12.42 -2.28
N PHE A 5 -6.15 -12.31 -1.13
CA PHE A 5 -5.49 -13.45 -0.49
C PHE A 5 -6.49 -14.53 -0.03
N HIS A 6 -7.65 -14.13 0.49
CA HIS A 6 -8.70 -15.08 0.85
C HIS A 6 -9.22 -15.89 -0.34
N GLY A 7 -9.26 -15.27 -1.53
CA GLY A 7 -9.66 -15.90 -2.79
C GLY A 7 -8.67 -16.95 -3.32
N ILE A 8 -7.41 -16.91 -2.88
CA ILE A 8 -6.40 -17.94 -3.15
C ILE A 8 -6.17 -18.85 -1.94
N GLU A 9 -7.19 -19.01 -1.10
CA GLU A 9 -7.18 -19.88 0.09
C GLU A 9 -6.17 -19.50 1.20
N SER A 10 -5.63 -18.29 1.16
CA SER A 10 -4.81 -17.77 2.25
C SER A 10 -5.69 -17.10 3.31
N ASP A 11 -5.93 -17.79 4.43
CA ASP A 11 -6.70 -17.26 5.57
C ASP A 11 -5.98 -16.18 6.40
N MET A 12 -4.72 -15.89 6.04
CA MET A 12 -3.85 -14.96 6.77
C MET A 12 -3.74 -15.25 8.28
N LYS A 13 -3.72 -16.54 8.68
CA LYS A 13 -3.76 -16.97 10.11
C LYS A 13 -2.65 -16.36 10.96
N SER A 14 -1.46 -16.17 10.39
CA SER A 14 -0.31 -15.55 11.06
C SER A 14 -0.40 -14.02 11.15
N PHE A 15 -1.40 -13.39 10.53
CA PHE A 15 -1.70 -11.96 10.72
C PHE A 15 -2.35 -11.74 12.09
N SER A 16 -1.54 -11.73 13.13
CA SER A 16 -1.95 -11.59 14.53
C SER A 16 -0.87 -10.85 15.34
N GLN A 17 -1.26 -10.27 16.48
CA GLN A 17 -0.33 -9.56 17.36
C GLN A 17 0.72 -10.47 18.03
N ASN A 18 0.53 -11.78 17.99
CA ASN A 18 1.54 -12.74 18.48
C ASN A 18 2.73 -12.85 17.52
N VAL A 19 2.56 -12.42 16.27
CA VAL A 19 3.55 -12.54 15.20
C VAL A 19 4.00 -11.17 14.70
N LEU A 20 3.06 -10.23 14.58
CA LEU A 20 3.28 -8.89 14.04
C LEU A 20 3.16 -7.84 15.14
N LYS A 21 4.03 -6.83 15.06
CA LYS A 21 3.88 -5.62 15.86
C LYS A 21 2.87 -4.68 15.18
N PRO A 22 2.02 -3.99 15.96
CA PRO A 22 1.22 -2.90 15.42
C PRO A 22 2.10 -1.87 14.72
N MET A 23 1.51 -1.18 13.74
CA MET A 23 2.12 -0.02 13.11
C MET A 23 2.64 0.97 14.19
N PRO A 24 3.83 1.57 14.02
CA PRO A 24 4.36 2.55 14.97
C PRO A 24 3.33 3.63 15.33
N GLY A 25 3.20 3.91 16.62
CA GLY A 25 2.20 4.86 17.14
C GLY A 25 0.77 4.31 17.28
N LYS A 26 0.50 3.06 16.89
CA LYS A 26 -0.80 2.39 17.10
C LYS A 26 -0.69 1.35 18.22
N LYS A 27 -1.73 1.25 19.06
CA LYS A 27 -1.78 0.32 20.20
C LYS A 27 -2.10 -1.12 19.80
N THR A 28 -2.89 -1.28 18.74
CA THR A 28 -3.39 -2.58 18.28
C THR A 28 -3.17 -2.73 16.79
N LEU A 29 -3.09 -3.98 16.32
CA LEU A 29 -3.04 -4.31 14.91
C LEU A 29 -4.34 -3.89 14.21
N GLY A 30 -4.22 -3.35 13.02
CA GLY A 30 -5.31 -3.03 12.11
C GLY A 30 -5.83 -4.33 11.52
N ARG A 31 -6.66 -5.02 12.30
CA ARG A 31 -7.17 -6.35 11.98
C ARG A 31 -8.66 -6.41 12.18
N LEU A 32 -9.35 -6.99 11.22
CA LEU A 32 -10.74 -7.40 11.36
C LEU A 32 -10.91 -8.83 10.83
N LEU A 33 -12.08 -9.42 11.08
CA LEU A 33 -12.45 -10.74 10.56
C LEU A 33 -13.54 -10.59 9.50
N LEU A 34 -13.30 -11.07 8.29
CA LEU A 34 -14.33 -11.20 7.25
C LEU A 34 -14.57 -12.69 7.02
N GLY A 35 -15.79 -13.16 7.25
CA GLY A 35 -16.11 -14.60 7.14
C GLY A 35 -15.21 -15.49 8.00
N GLY A 36 -14.80 -15.00 9.18
CA GLY A 36 -13.86 -15.70 10.07
C GLY A 36 -12.38 -15.62 9.69
N LYS A 37 -12.05 -15.02 8.54
CA LYS A 37 -10.67 -14.90 8.04
C LYS A 37 -10.03 -13.57 8.43
N ALA A 38 -8.75 -13.60 8.81
CA ALA A 38 -8.03 -12.40 9.21
C ALA A 38 -7.85 -11.44 8.02
N THR A 39 -8.13 -10.16 8.25
CA THR A 39 -8.08 -9.12 7.23
C THR A 39 -7.27 -7.94 7.77
N ALA A 40 -6.24 -7.53 7.03
CA ALA A 40 -5.45 -6.35 7.35
C ALA A 40 -6.20 -5.09 6.91
N THR A 41 -6.27 -4.09 7.79
CA THR A 41 -6.87 -2.78 7.50
C THR A 41 -5.82 -1.69 7.28
N ARG A 42 -4.53 -2.00 7.43
CA ARG A 42 -3.42 -1.07 7.23
C ARG A 42 -2.39 -1.64 6.27
N ALA A 43 -1.94 -0.80 5.33
CA ALA A 43 -0.94 -1.18 4.33
C ALA A 43 0.39 -1.60 4.97
N TYR A 44 0.86 -0.83 5.96
CA TYR A 44 2.10 -1.10 6.70
C TYR A 44 2.12 -2.52 7.29
N GLU A 45 1.09 -2.89 8.03
CA GLU A 45 1.05 -4.18 8.72
C GLU A 45 0.91 -5.34 7.73
N LEU A 46 0.21 -5.13 6.61
CA LEU A 46 0.16 -6.12 5.54
C LEU A 46 1.52 -6.30 4.86
N ALA A 47 2.27 -5.23 4.63
CA ALA A 47 3.64 -5.30 4.12
C ALA A 47 4.56 -6.05 5.09
N GLU A 48 4.49 -5.76 6.39
CA GLU A 48 5.23 -6.51 7.42
C GLU A 48 4.88 -7.99 7.43
N TRP A 49 3.62 -8.34 7.24
CA TRP A 49 3.19 -9.73 7.10
C TRP A 49 3.76 -10.41 5.85
N LEU A 50 3.79 -9.72 4.71
CA LEU A 50 4.38 -10.25 3.48
C LEU A 50 5.90 -10.46 3.59
N LYS A 51 6.61 -9.65 4.39
CA LYS A 51 8.04 -9.86 4.70
C LYS A 51 8.30 -11.23 5.36
N LEU A 52 7.30 -11.80 6.06
CA LEU A 52 7.38 -13.14 6.64
C LEU A 52 7.31 -14.26 5.60
N ARG A 53 7.00 -13.94 4.33
CA ARG A 53 6.78 -14.90 3.23
C ARG A 53 5.70 -15.94 3.58
N PRO A 54 4.45 -15.50 3.81
CA PRO A 54 3.40 -16.32 4.40
C PRO A 54 2.80 -17.37 3.45
N PHE A 55 3.17 -17.37 2.17
CA PHE A 55 2.75 -18.37 1.19
C PHE A 55 3.91 -18.71 0.23
N LEU A 56 3.85 -19.92 -0.33
CA LEU A 56 4.86 -20.42 -1.28
C LEU A 56 4.92 -19.55 -2.52
N GLY A 57 6.13 -19.34 -3.05
CA GLY A 57 6.35 -18.52 -4.25
C GLY A 57 6.53 -17.02 -3.97
N LEU A 58 6.25 -16.53 -2.75
CA LEU A 58 6.55 -15.15 -2.40
C LEU A 58 8.04 -14.97 -2.05
N GLY A 59 8.77 -14.27 -2.92
CA GLY A 59 10.17 -13.91 -2.71
C GLY A 59 10.37 -12.90 -1.57
N LYS A 60 11.64 -12.52 -1.35
CA LYS A 60 11.97 -11.36 -0.51
C LYS A 60 11.54 -10.07 -1.25
N PRO A 61 11.09 -9.02 -0.55
CA PRO A 61 10.85 -7.74 -1.20
C PRO A 61 12.15 -7.13 -1.71
N GLU A 62 12.06 -6.47 -2.85
CA GLU A 62 13.06 -5.54 -3.34
C GLU A 62 12.71 -4.13 -2.85
N ASN A 63 13.69 -3.40 -2.31
CA ASN A 63 13.52 -1.98 -2.01
C ASN A 63 13.81 -1.18 -3.29
N ILE A 64 12.76 -0.58 -3.84
CA ILE A 64 12.80 0.18 -5.10
C ILE A 64 12.60 1.68 -4.88
N THR A 65 12.75 2.15 -3.63
CA THR A 65 12.58 3.56 -3.26
C THR A 65 13.42 4.48 -4.15
N GLY A 66 12.87 5.62 -4.53
CA GLY A 66 13.49 6.60 -5.41
C GLY A 66 12.54 7.09 -6.49
N SER A 67 12.88 8.19 -7.14
CA SER A 67 12.10 8.74 -8.26
C SER A 67 12.09 7.85 -9.51
N ASP A 68 12.99 6.86 -9.57
CA ASP A 68 13.14 5.88 -10.63
C ASP A 68 12.38 4.56 -10.36
N TRP A 69 11.54 4.51 -9.31
CA TRP A 69 10.84 3.29 -8.91
C TRP A 69 9.99 2.68 -10.04
N GLN A 70 9.36 3.52 -10.88
CA GLN A 70 8.55 3.05 -12.00
C GLN A 70 9.37 2.24 -13.00
N ASP A 71 10.61 2.66 -13.29
CA ASP A 71 11.49 1.95 -14.21
C ASP A 71 11.91 0.59 -13.64
N LYS A 72 12.11 0.52 -12.32
CA LYS A 72 12.47 -0.73 -11.61
C LYS A 72 11.36 -1.79 -11.67
N VAL A 73 10.09 -1.38 -11.74
CA VAL A 73 8.93 -2.31 -11.80
C VAL A 73 8.33 -2.46 -13.19
N LYS A 74 8.88 -1.75 -14.18
CA LYS A 74 8.41 -1.76 -15.56
C LYS A 74 8.39 -3.20 -16.10
N ASN A 75 7.27 -3.58 -16.71
CA ASN A 75 7.03 -4.93 -17.26
C ASN A 75 7.04 -6.09 -16.25
N ARG A 76 7.15 -5.82 -14.95
CA ARG A 76 7.09 -6.83 -13.88
C ARG A 76 5.67 -6.94 -13.34
N THR A 77 5.37 -8.08 -12.72
CA THR A 77 4.11 -8.32 -12.00
C THR A 77 4.40 -8.64 -10.55
N GLY A 78 3.52 -8.25 -9.63
CA GLY A 78 3.79 -8.46 -8.23
C GLY A 78 2.85 -7.76 -7.28
N ILE A 79 3.34 -7.54 -6.07
CA ILE A 79 2.71 -6.70 -5.05
C ILE A 79 3.63 -5.50 -4.83
N ILE A 80 3.06 -4.30 -4.82
CA ILE A 80 3.81 -3.07 -4.56
C ILE A 80 3.26 -2.37 -3.33
N TYR A 81 4.17 -1.86 -2.49
CA TYR A 81 3.88 -1.16 -1.25
C TYR A 81 4.59 0.19 -1.26
N PHE A 82 3.87 1.23 -0.84
CA PHE A 82 4.35 2.59 -0.65
C PHE A 82 4.12 3.00 0.80
N PHE A 83 5.12 3.62 1.43
CA PHE A 83 5.05 4.05 2.83
C PHE A 83 5.45 5.51 3.01
N GLY A 84 4.74 6.20 3.90
CA GLY A 84 5.16 7.48 4.45
C GLY A 84 5.14 8.65 3.47
N TYR A 85 4.34 8.56 2.40
CA TYR A 85 4.21 9.63 1.40
C TYR A 85 3.04 10.58 1.68
N TRP A 86 2.10 10.23 2.55
CA TRP A 86 0.98 11.08 2.93
C TRP A 86 0.68 11.01 4.44
N ARG A 87 -0.03 12.02 4.94
CA ARG A 87 -0.30 12.20 6.37
C ARG A 87 -1.54 11.41 6.81
N GLN A 88 -1.39 10.48 7.74
CA GLN A 88 -2.52 9.88 8.46
C GLN A 88 -2.92 10.68 9.69
N GLU A 89 -4.12 10.44 10.18
CA GLU A 89 -4.58 10.99 11.45
C GLU A 89 -3.65 10.53 12.60
N GLY A 90 -3.17 11.51 13.37
CA GLY A 90 -2.19 11.33 14.43
C GLY A 90 -0.73 11.47 14.01
N ASP A 91 -0.43 11.63 12.72
CA ASP A 91 0.94 11.92 12.26
C ASP A 91 1.33 13.38 12.56
N SER A 92 2.59 13.57 12.98
CA SER A 92 3.24 14.88 12.97
C SER A 92 3.61 15.30 11.55
N ALA A 93 3.95 16.58 11.34
CA ALA A 93 4.33 17.09 10.02
C ALA A 93 5.52 16.33 9.40
N ASP A 94 6.50 15.92 10.22
CA ASP A 94 7.72 15.25 9.75
C ASP A 94 7.61 13.70 9.79
N SER A 95 6.58 13.17 10.46
CA SER A 95 6.41 11.73 10.67
C SER A 95 5.20 11.17 9.93
N LEU A 96 5.20 11.34 8.60
CA LEU A 96 4.21 10.72 7.73
C LEU A 96 4.28 9.19 7.80
N SER A 97 3.13 8.56 7.99
CA SER A 97 2.96 7.11 8.13
C SER A 97 1.98 6.52 7.11
N GLY A 98 1.27 7.36 6.36
CA GLY A 98 0.32 6.95 5.33
C GLY A 98 0.96 6.09 4.25
N GLY A 99 0.40 4.90 4.02
CA GLY A 99 0.88 3.95 3.03
C GLY A 99 -0.23 3.43 2.12
N HIS A 100 0.17 2.70 1.07
CA HIS A 100 -0.72 1.99 0.15
C HIS A 100 -0.07 0.68 -0.28
N ILE A 101 -0.86 -0.36 -0.48
CA ILE A 101 -0.38 -1.66 -0.95
C ILE A 101 -1.38 -2.27 -1.92
N ASP A 102 -0.86 -2.78 -3.04
CA ASP A 102 -1.70 -3.15 -4.17
C ASP A 102 -1.05 -4.20 -5.08
N LEU A 103 -1.85 -4.79 -5.98
CA LEU A 103 -1.38 -5.74 -6.99
C LEU A 103 -0.87 -4.97 -8.21
N TRP A 104 0.38 -5.20 -8.57
CA TRP A 104 1.02 -4.62 -9.73
C TRP A 104 0.91 -5.56 -10.92
N ASN A 105 0.18 -5.17 -11.97
CA ASN A 105 -0.03 -5.99 -13.16
C ASN A 105 0.62 -5.43 -14.43
N LYS A 106 1.84 -4.88 -14.33
CA LYS A 106 2.59 -4.18 -15.39
C LYS A 106 2.03 -2.80 -15.77
N ASP A 107 0.71 -2.67 -15.86
CA ASP A 107 0.06 -1.46 -16.39
C ASP A 107 -0.85 -0.72 -15.39
N THR A 108 -1.40 -1.41 -14.39
CA THR A 108 -2.41 -0.87 -13.47
C THR A 108 -2.34 -1.45 -12.06
N LEU A 109 -2.63 -0.61 -11.07
CA LEU A 109 -3.23 -1.03 -9.81
C LEU A 109 -4.75 -1.07 -10.02
N THR A 110 -5.44 -2.03 -9.40
CA THR A 110 -6.89 -2.31 -9.47
C THR A 110 -7.72 -1.19 -10.15
N PRO A 111 -8.34 -1.42 -11.33
CA PRO A 111 -8.67 -0.36 -12.27
C PRO A 111 -9.71 0.63 -11.73
N SER A 112 -9.25 1.85 -11.45
CA SER A 112 -10.08 3.06 -11.39
C SER A 112 -9.32 4.20 -12.06
N LEU A 113 -10.02 5.16 -12.67
CA LEU A 113 -9.40 6.32 -13.34
C LEU A 113 -8.48 7.12 -12.38
N VAL A 114 -8.86 7.19 -11.10
CA VAL A 114 -8.06 7.83 -10.05
C VAL A 114 -6.80 7.05 -9.74
N ASN A 115 -6.89 5.71 -9.69
CA ASN A 115 -5.72 4.84 -9.56
C ASN A 115 -4.82 4.95 -10.81
N PHE A 116 -5.39 5.04 -12.00
CA PHE A 116 -4.62 5.21 -13.24
C PHE A 116 -3.78 6.51 -13.24
N LEU A 117 -4.39 7.65 -12.92
CA LEU A 117 -3.69 8.95 -12.90
C LEU A 117 -2.60 9.00 -11.81
N ARG A 118 -2.90 8.43 -10.62
CA ARG A 118 -1.99 8.38 -9.47
C ARG A 118 -0.81 7.43 -9.67
N PHE A 119 -1.05 6.24 -10.20
CA PHE A 119 -0.04 5.17 -10.23
C PHE A 119 0.69 5.04 -11.57
N ARG A 120 0.08 5.47 -12.69
CA ARG A 120 0.69 5.35 -14.03
C ARG A 120 1.31 6.66 -14.53
N VAL A 121 0.66 7.80 -14.28
CA VAL A 121 1.11 9.10 -14.81
C VAL A 121 1.99 9.84 -13.79
N GLY A 122 2.05 9.39 -12.53
CA GLY A 122 2.78 10.11 -11.47
C GLY A 122 2.22 11.51 -11.24
N MET A 123 0.94 11.74 -11.56
CA MET A 123 0.32 13.06 -11.42
C MET A 123 0.15 13.39 -9.94
N SER A 124 0.89 14.39 -9.50
CA SER A 124 0.95 14.89 -8.12
C SER A 124 -0.17 15.88 -7.76
N GLN A 125 -1.03 16.25 -8.71
CA GLN A 125 -2.01 17.32 -8.54
C GLN A 125 -3.29 16.98 -9.32
N PHE A 126 -4.37 16.63 -8.64
CA PHE A 126 -5.71 16.65 -9.25
C PHE A 126 -6.68 17.29 -8.26
N ARG A 127 -7.30 18.40 -8.66
CA ARG A 127 -8.37 19.03 -7.88
C ARG A 127 -9.59 18.12 -7.96
N SER A 128 -10.04 17.55 -6.85
CA SER A 128 -11.29 16.79 -6.87
C SER A 128 -12.45 17.69 -7.32
N LEU A 129 -13.45 17.13 -8.02
CA LEU A 129 -14.68 17.86 -8.38
C LEU A 129 -15.30 18.56 -7.16
N ARG A 130 -15.19 17.95 -5.98
CA ARG A 130 -15.59 18.55 -4.71
C ARG A 130 -14.77 19.79 -4.38
N SER A 131 -13.44 19.74 -4.43
CA SER A 131 -12.55 20.91 -4.19
C SER A 131 -12.75 22.04 -5.21
N TYR A 132 -13.12 21.71 -6.46
CA TYR A 132 -13.53 22.71 -7.44
C TYR A 132 -14.85 23.39 -7.06
N LEU A 133 -15.82 22.63 -6.55
CA LEU A 133 -17.14 23.13 -6.16
C LEU A 133 -17.17 23.83 -4.79
N THR A 134 -16.30 23.45 -3.85
CA THR A 134 -16.27 23.98 -2.47
C THR A 134 -15.22 25.05 -2.25
N GLY A 135 -14.36 25.35 -3.24
CA GLY A 135 -13.30 26.35 -3.12
C GLY A 135 -12.23 26.00 -2.07
N SER A 136 -12.16 24.75 -1.61
CA SER A 136 -11.18 24.33 -0.60
C SER A 136 -9.84 23.98 -1.26
N ASP A 137 -8.74 24.50 -0.71
CA ASP A 137 -7.35 24.19 -1.07
C ASP A 137 -6.88 22.84 -0.49
N ASP A 138 -7.77 21.83 -0.50
CA ASP A 138 -7.44 20.49 -0.05
C ASP A 138 -6.68 19.74 -1.15
N ASN A 139 -5.37 20.00 -1.23
CA ASN A 139 -4.45 19.30 -2.12
C ASN A 139 -4.23 17.85 -1.62
N TRP A 140 -5.05 16.91 -2.08
CA TRP A 140 -5.00 15.51 -1.59
C TRP A 140 -4.29 14.53 -2.54
N PHE A 141 -3.15 14.91 -3.15
CA PHE A 141 -2.35 13.92 -3.87
C PHE A 141 -0.86 14.11 -3.58
N SER A 142 -0.32 13.20 -2.78
CA SER A 142 1.12 13.08 -2.58
C SER A 142 1.74 12.29 -3.72
N ASP A 143 2.77 12.85 -4.34
CA ASP A 143 3.64 12.14 -5.25
C ASP A 143 4.20 10.87 -4.56
N LEU A 144 4.00 9.71 -5.18
CA LEU A 144 4.45 8.41 -4.64
C LEU A 144 5.97 8.30 -4.60
N SER A 145 6.68 9.09 -5.42
CA SER A 145 8.13 9.19 -5.35
C SER A 145 8.62 9.76 -4.01
N ASN A 146 7.77 10.51 -3.29
CA ASN A 146 8.05 10.99 -1.93
C ASN A 146 7.83 9.93 -0.84
N SER A 147 7.60 8.65 -1.21
CA SER A 147 7.54 7.57 -0.24
C SER A 147 8.87 7.41 0.48
N LYS A 148 8.82 7.30 1.81
CA LYS A 148 9.97 6.94 2.66
C LYS A 148 10.47 5.54 2.36
N GLU A 149 9.58 4.65 1.93
CA GLU A 149 9.91 3.29 1.51
C GLU A 149 8.95 2.85 0.40
N ILE A 150 9.50 2.21 -0.64
CA ILE A 150 8.76 1.50 -1.66
C ILE A 150 9.30 0.07 -1.75
N LEU A 151 8.43 -0.91 -1.52
CA LEU A 151 8.78 -2.34 -1.59
C LEU A 151 8.02 -3.02 -2.72
N PHE A 152 8.71 -3.93 -3.40
CA PHE A 152 8.13 -4.73 -4.48
C PHE A 152 8.40 -6.22 -4.26
N TRP A 153 7.33 -7.03 -4.29
CA TRP A 153 7.41 -8.48 -4.32
C TRP A 153 7.03 -8.94 -5.72
N GLU A 154 8.03 -9.34 -6.50
CA GLU A 154 7.77 -9.90 -7.82
C GLU A 154 7.06 -11.26 -7.69
N VAL A 155 6.01 -11.44 -8.50
CA VAL A 155 5.26 -12.68 -8.64
C VAL A 155 5.33 -13.09 -10.10
N LYS A 156 5.85 -14.31 -10.34
CA LYS A 156 6.06 -14.90 -11.68
C LYS A 156 5.09 -16.04 -11.93
#